data_AF-A0A0A0JNL0-F1
#
_entry.id   AF-A0A0A0JNL0-F1
#
_cell.length_a   1.000
_cell.length_b   1.000
_cell.length_c   1.000
_cell.angle_alpha   90.00
_cell.angle_beta   90.00
_cell.angle_gamma   90.00
#
_symmetry.space_group_name_H-M   'P 1'
#
loop_
_entity.id
_entity.type
_entity.pdbx_description
1 polymer ?
#
loop_
_entity_poly.entity_id
_entity_poly.type
_entity_poly.pdbx_seq_one_letter_code
_entity_poly.pdbx_strand_id
1 'polypeptide(L)'
;MPLPRPAPGTTRWWVVGGVGITAAVAVIVWLGLASANALGADVTTYNVVSDSEITVGYDVHRPDGVAVRCTVEAQDVRHARVGTVTDDVPAGARSVHREVTVRTSARAVTGVVASCVRTP
;
A
#
# COMPACT_ATOMS: atom_id res chain seq x y z
N MET A 1 27.52 17.84 -42.22
CA MET A 1 28.29 16.86 -41.43
C MET A 1 27.57 15.52 -41.53
N PRO A 2 28.21 14.43 -42.01
CA PRO A 2 27.54 13.14 -42.16
C PRO A 2 27.42 12.46 -40.78
N LEU A 3 26.24 11.95 -40.46
CA LEU A 3 26.05 11.13 -39.25
C LEU A 3 26.83 9.80 -39.40
N PRO A 4 27.57 9.34 -38.38
CA PRO A 4 28.23 8.04 -38.40
C PRO A 4 27.23 6.92 -38.67
N ARG A 5 27.48 6.09 -39.68
CA ARG A 5 26.68 4.87 -39.93
C ARG A 5 27.11 3.79 -38.95
N PRO A 6 26.19 3.16 -38.20
CA PRO A 6 26.53 2.06 -37.29
C PRO A 6 27.15 0.89 -38.07
N ALA A 7 28.29 0.37 -37.63
CA ALA A 7 28.95 -0.78 -38.25
C ALA A 7 28.02 -2.02 -38.24
N PRO A 8 28.03 -2.90 -39.26
CA PRO A 8 27.02 -3.96 -39.46
C PRO A 8 26.86 -4.99 -38.32
N GLY A 9 27.76 -5.03 -37.32
CA GLY A 9 27.60 -5.81 -36.08
C GLY A 9 26.87 -5.08 -34.95
N THR A 10 26.80 -3.75 -34.98
CA THR A 10 26.17 -2.92 -33.94
C THR A 10 24.65 -2.92 -34.02
N THR A 11 24.05 -3.07 -35.22
CA THR A 11 22.60 -3.07 -35.41
C THR A 11 21.91 -4.16 -34.58
N ARG A 12 22.52 -5.34 -34.48
CA ARG A 12 22.00 -6.46 -33.68
C ARG A 12 22.01 -6.13 -32.18
N TRP A 13 23.05 -5.43 -31.72
CA TRP A 13 23.17 -4.98 -30.33
C TRP A 13 22.21 -3.83 -30.01
N TRP A 14 21.97 -2.92 -30.95
CA TRP A 14 20.94 -1.88 -30.83
C TRP A 14 19.53 -2.47 -30.76
N VAL A 15 19.23 -3.52 -31.53
CA VAL A 15 17.94 -4.23 -31.45
C VAL A 15 17.78 -4.93 -30.10
N VAL A 16 18.81 -5.64 -29.63
CA VAL A 16 18.77 -6.30 -28.30
C VAL A 16 18.61 -5.27 -27.18
N GLY A 17 19.36 -4.17 -27.22
CA GLY A 17 19.23 -3.08 -26.27
C GLY A 17 17.85 -2.40 -26.32
N GLY A 18 17.33 -2.15 -27.52
CA GLY A 18 16.00 -1.57 -27.72
C GLY A 18 14.89 -2.45 -27.16
N VAL A 19 14.93 -3.76 -27.42
CA VAL A 19 13.99 -4.76 -26.88
C VAL A 19 14.10 -4.83 -25.35
N GLY A 20 15.32 -4.84 -24.81
CA GLY A 20 15.55 -4.85 -23.37
C GLY A 20 14.96 -3.62 -22.68
N ILE A 21 15.17 -2.43 -23.24
CA ILE A 21 14.62 -1.18 -22.69
C ILE A 21 13.10 -1.17 -22.78
N THR A 22 12.50 -1.60 -23.91
CA THR A 22 11.03 -1.64 -24.02
C THR A 22 10.41 -2.63 -23.06
N ALA A 23 11.02 -3.81 -22.88
CA ALA A 23 10.57 -4.78 -21.87
C ALA A 23 10.66 -4.22 -20.46
N ALA A 24 11.77 -3.56 -20.10
CA ALA A 24 11.93 -2.93 -18.79
C ALA A 24 10.89 -1.85 -18.53
N VAL A 25 10.63 -0.97 -19.52
CA VAL A 25 9.60 0.08 -19.43
C VAL A 25 8.21 -0.55 -19.26
N ALA A 26 7.89 -1.60 -20.01
CA ALA A 26 6.61 -2.29 -19.89
C ALA A 26 6.41 -2.89 -18.48
N VAL A 27 7.45 -3.49 -17.90
CA VAL A 27 7.42 -4.01 -16.52
C VAL A 27 7.22 -2.88 -15.51
N ILE A 28 7.95 -1.76 -15.65
CA ILE A 28 7.82 -0.60 -14.75
C ILE A 28 6.40 -0.02 -14.82
N VAL A 29 5.86 0.15 -16.03
CA VAL A 29 4.49 0.63 -16.23
C VAL A 29 3.48 -0.33 -15.61
N TRP A 30 3.64 -1.64 -15.82
CA TRP A 30 2.76 -2.65 -15.23
C TRP A 30 2.78 -2.61 -13.69
N LEU A 31 3.96 -2.54 -13.09
CA LEU A 31 4.11 -2.40 -11.64
C LEU A 31 3.47 -1.12 -11.11
N GLY A 32 3.59 -0.01 -11.84
CA GLY A 32 2.95 1.26 -11.51
C GLY A 32 1.42 1.22 -11.59
N LEU A 33 0.85 0.55 -12.60
CA LEU A 33 -0.60 0.36 -12.69
C LEU A 33 -1.12 -0.61 -11.63
N ALA A 34 -0.36 -1.66 -11.31
CA ALA A 34 -0.72 -2.60 -10.26
C ALA A 34 -0.77 -1.92 -8.88
N SER A 35 0.16 -0.99 -8.60
CA SER A 35 0.18 -0.21 -7.36
C SER A 35 -0.84 0.93 -7.34
N ALA A 36 -1.17 1.54 -8.47
CA ALA A 36 -2.17 2.61 -8.55
C ALA A 36 -3.61 2.15 -8.18
N ASN A 37 -3.89 0.86 -8.32
CA ASN A 37 -5.15 0.24 -7.89
C ASN A 37 -5.09 -0.31 -6.45
N ALA A 38 -3.98 -0.10 -5.75
CA ALA A 38 -3.84 -0.52 -4.37
C ALA A 38 -4.74 0.35 -3.49
N LEU A 39 -5.54 -0.33 -2.66
CA LEU A 39 -6.21 0.32 -1.55
C LEU A 39 -5.13 0.79 -0.59
N GLY A 40 -5.04 2.10 -0.38
CA GLY A 40 -4.10 2.71 0.56
C GLY A 40 -4.81 2.98 1.88
N ALA A 41 -4.12 2.75 2.99
CA ALA A 41 -4.57 3.22 4.29
C ALA A 41 -3.36 3.73 5.06
N ASP A 42 -3.46 4.96 5.53
CA ASP A 42 -2.38 5.65 6.23
C ASP A 42 -2.81 5.92 7.67
N VAL A 43 -1.95 5.62 8.64
CA VAL A 43 -2.24 5.89 10.05
C VAL A 43 -1.91 7.35 10.35
N THR A 44 -2.93 8.11 10.76
CA THR A 44 -2.84 9.55 11.01
C THR A 44 -2.58 9.84 12.48
N THR A 45 -3.17 9.04 13.38
CA THR A 45 -3.06 9.22 14.83
C THR A 45 -3.00 7.88 15.55
N TYR A 46 -2.32 7.84 16.69
CA TYR A 46 -2.39 6.73 17.62
C TYR A 46 -2.35 7.27 19.05
N ASN A 47 -3.18 6.71 19.92
CA ASN A 47 -3.25 7.07 21.32
C ASN A 47 -3.31 5.81 22.18
N VAL A 48 -2.29 5.62 23.03
CA VAL A 48 -2.22 4.46 23.93
C VAL A 48 -3.02 4.78 25.17
N VAL A 49 -4.21 4.19 25.27
CA VAL A 49 -5.13 4.42 26.40
C VAL A 49 -4.70 3.60 27.61
N SER A 50 -4.31 2.33 27.40
CA SER A 50 -3.85 1.43 28.46
C SER A 50 -2.94 0.32 27.92
N ASP A 51 -2.44 -0.54 28.82
CA ASP A 51 -1.66 -1.73 28.45
C ASP A 51 -2.49 -2.76 27.66
N SER A 52 -3.81 -2.63 27.63
CA SER A 52 -4.74 -3.52 26.92
C SER A 52 -5.58 -2.82 25.85
N GLU A 53 -5.34 -1.54 25.58
CA GLU A 53 -6.18 -0.76 24.68
C GLU A 53 -5.41 0.40 24.03
N ILE A 54 -5.52 0.48 22.70
CA ILE A 54 -4.97 1.57 21.89
C ILE A 54 -6.03 2.05 20.91
N THR A 55 -6.14 3.37 20.77
CA THR A 55 -6.99 3.99 19.75
C THR A 55 -6.12 4.38 18.55
N VAL A 56 -6.54 4.00 17.35
CA VAL A 56 -5.81 4.26 16.11
C VAL A 56 -6.73 4.98 15.14
N GLY A 57 -6.30 6.17 14.71
CA GLY A 57 -6.93 6.94 13.64
C GLY A 57 -6.19 6.72 12.33
N TYR A 58 -6.93 6.37 11.27
CA TYR A 58 -6.37 6.13 9.95
C TYR A 58 -7.26 6.68 8.83
N ASP A 59 -6.62 7.05 7.73
CA ASP A 59 -7.26 7.56 6.53
C ASP A 59 -7.24 6.49 5.43
N VAL A 60 -8.43 6.05 5.03
CA VAL A 60 -8.59 5.05 3.96
C VAL A 60 -8.76 5.74 2.63
N HIS A 61 -7.88 5.43 1.68
CA HIS A 61 -7.88 5.91 0.31
C HIS A 61 -8.32 4.77 -0.63
N ARG A 62 -9.52 4.89 -1.18
CA ARG A 62 -10.13 3.89 -2.07
C ARG A 62 -10.71 4.54 -3.35
N PRO A 63 -10.82 3.81 -4.46
CA PRO A 63 -11.60 4.27 -5.61
C PRO A 63 -13.08 4.43 -5.22
N ASP A 64 -13.75 5.43 -5.81
CA ASP A 64 -15.14 5.77 -5.46
C ASP A 64 -16.09 4.58 -5.58
N GLY A 65 -17.01 4.46 -4.61
CA GLY A 65 -18.11 3.49 -4.66
C GLY A 65 -17.77 2.05 -4.24
N VAL A 66 -16.57 1.78 -3.72
CA VAL A 66 -16.17 0.45 -3.26
C VAL A 66 -16.24 0.35 -1.74
N ALA A 67 -16.88 -0.69 -1.22
CA ALA A 67 -16.84 -1.05 0.19
C ALA A 67 -15.55 -1.83 0.50
N VAL A 68 -14.91 -1.52 1.62
CA VAL A 68 -13.61 -2.10 2.00
C VAL A 68 -13.62 -2.53 3.45
N ARG A 69 -12.97 -3.65 3.70
CA ARG A 69 -12.71 -4.19 5.03
C ARG A 69 -11.23 -3.99 5.34
N CYS A 70 -10.94 -3.15 6.33
CA CYS A 70 -9.57 -2.88 6.77
C CYS A 70 -9.28 -3.61 8.07
N THR A 71 -8.10 -4.21 8.15
CA THR A 71 -7.58 -4.88 9.34
C THR A 71 -6.49 -4.01 9.94
N VAL A 72 -6.73 -3.54 11.17
CA VAL A 72 -5.80 -2.72 11.94
C VAL A 72 -5.15 -3.60 13.00
N GLU A 73 -3.83 -3.55 13.04
CA GLU A 73 -3.02 -4.32 13.97
C GLU A 73 -2.29 -3.38 14.94
N ALA A 74 -2.34 -3.72 16.21
CA ALA A 74 -1.55 -3.05 17.24
C ALA A 74 -0.25 -3.82 17.47
N GLN A 75 0.86 -3.11 17.59
CA GLN A 75 2.19 -3.68 17.76
C GLN A 75 2.88 -3.18 19.03
N ASP A 76 3.66 -4.06 19.66
CA ASP A 76 4.51 -3.74 20.80
C ASP A 76 5.87 -3.14 20.39
N VAL A 77 6.73 -2.88 21.38
CA VAL A 77 8.09 -2.34 21.18
C VAL A 77 9.02 -3.25 20.38
N ARG A 78 8.68 -4.53 20.22
CA ARG A 78 9.42 -5.52 19.43
C ARG A 78 8.77 -5.74 18.06
N HIS A 79 7.77 -4.92 17.69
CA HIS A 79 6.95 -5.10 16.50
C HIS A 79 6.18 -6.43 16.48
N ALA A 80 5.94 -7.03 17.66
CA ALA A 80 5.06 -8.18 17.76
C ALA A 80 3.60 -7.70 17.73
N ARG A 81 2.76 -8.41 16.98
CA ARG A 81 1.33 -8.15 16.93
C ARG A 81 0.68 -8.55 18.24
N VAL A 82 0.12 -7.56 18.94
CA VAL A 82 -0.50 -7.73 20.26
C VAL A 82 -2.01 -7.50 20.25
N GLY A 83 -2.58 -7.08 19.13
CA GLY A 83 -4.02 -6.93 18.97
C GLY A 83 -4.40 -6.72 17.51
N THR A 84 -5.62 -7.11 17.14
CA THR A 84 -6.16 -6.94 15.79
C THR A 84 -7.63 -6.61 15.86
N VAL A 85 -8.06 -5.67 15.02
CA VAL A 85 -9.47 -5.35 14.82
C VAL A 85 -9.75 -5.21 13.34
N THR A 86 -10.97 -5.55 12.96
CA THR A 86 -11.45 -5.41 11.59
C THR A 86 -12.54 -4.33 11.58
N ASP A 87 -12.36 -3.32 10.74
CA ASP A 87 -13.36 -2.26 10.51
C ASP A 87 -13.93 -2.39 9.09
N ASP A 88 -15.26 -2.43 9.02
CA ASP A 88 -16.01 -2.44 7.77
C ASP A 88 -16.36 -1.01 7.36
N VAL A 89 -15.70 -0.53 6.31
CA VAL A 89 -15.91 0.82 5.77
C VAL A 89 -16.88 0.73 4.57
N PRO A 90 -18.09 1.30 4.68
CA PRO A 90 -19.08 1.23 3.62
C PRO A 90 -18.63 2.00 2.36
N ALA A 91 -19.24 1.68 1.22
CA ALA A 91 -19.03 2.40 -0.02
C ALA A 91 -19.35 3.89 0.17
N GLY A 92 -18.48 4.77 -0.32
CA GLY A 92 -18.60 6.20 -0.07
C GLY A 92 -17.47 7.00 -0.72
N ALA A 93 -17.09 8.11 -0.08
CA ALA A 93 -16.06 9.02 -0.56
C ALA A 93 -14.69 8.35 -0.71
N ARG A 94 -13.90 8.86 -1.66
CA ARG A 94 -12.54 8.42 -1.98
C ARG A 94 -11.61 8.33 -0.76
N SER A 95 -11.65 9.32 0.11
CA SER A 95 -10.86 9.38 1.35
C SER A 95 -11.81 9.52 2.54
N VAL A 96 -11.67 8.65 3.55
CA VAL A 96 -12.47 8.69 4.77
C VAL A 96 -11.57 8.48 5.98
N HIS A 97 -11.69 9.38 6.95
CA HIS A 97 -11.05 9.26 8.25
C HIS A 97 -11.85 8.30 9.14
N ARG A 98 -11.16 7.37 9.81
CA ARG A 98 -11.74 6.41 10.74
C ARG A 98 -10.92 6.35 12.00
N GLU A 99 -11.59 6.20 13.13
CA GLU A 99 -10.97 6.01 14.43
C GLU A 99 -11.52 4.72 15.03
N VAL A 100 -10.61 3.80 15.37
CA VAL A 100 -10.97 2.48 15.87
C VAL A 100 -10.15 2.15 17.09
N THR A 101 -10.82 1.57 18.08
CA THR A 101 -10.19 1.11 19.31
C THR A 101 -9.82 -0.36 19.19
N VAL A 102 -8.53 -0.67 19.38
CA VAL A 102 -7.98 -2.03 19.32
C VAL A 102 -7.73 -2.52 20.73
N ARG A 103 -8.32 -3.66 21.09
CA ARG A 103 -7.98 -4.38 22.31
C ARG A 103 -6.68 -5.15 22.12
N THR A 104 -5.76 -5.00 23.05
CA THR A 104 -4.42 -5.60 23.00
C THR A 104 -4.19 -6.54 24.17
N SER A 105 -3.46 -7.62 23.93
CA SER A 105 -3.05 -8.58 24.97
C SER A 105 -1.83 -8.11 25.77
N ALA A 106 -1.09 -7.14 25.24
CA ALA A 106 0.04 -6.48 25.89
C ALA A 106 0.12 -5.02 25.41
N ARG A 107 0.94 -4.21 26.09
CA ARG A 107 1.06 -2.78 25.81
C ARG A 107 1.53 -2.53 24.37
N ALA A 108 0.63 -1.99 23.55
CA ALA A 108 0.98 -1.53 22.22
C ALA A 108 1.63 -0.14 22.27
N VAL A 109 2.55 0.11 21.35
CA VAL A 109 3.20 1.41 21.16
C VAL A 109 2.86 2.05 19.83
N THR A 110 2.35 1.27 18.88
CA THR A 110 1.95 1.75 17.56
C THR A 110 0.82 0.90 17.00
N GLY A 111 0.05 1.48 16.08
CA GLY A 111 -0.95 0.80 15.28
C GLY A 111 -0.58 0.91 13.80
N VAL A 112 -0.82 -0.15 13.03
CA VAL A 112 -0.62 -0.18 11.58
C VAL A 112 -1.83 -0.79 10.90
N VAL A 113 -2.13 -0.34 9.69
CA VAL A 113 -3.14 -1.00 8.86
C VAL A 113 -2.44 -2.12 8.09
N ALA A 114 -2.70 -3.37 8.47
CA ALA A 114 -2.01 -4.52 7.87
C ALA A 114 -2.54 -4.85 6.48
N SER A 115 -3.85 -4.71 6.28
CA SER A 115 -4.46 -4.95 4.97
C SER A 115 -5.82 -4.25 4.85
N CYS A 116 -6.14 -3.83 3.63
CA CYS A 116 -7.50 -3.45 3.26
C CYS A 116 -7.89 -4.25 2.02
N VAL A 117 -9.02 -4.95 2.10
CA VAL A 117 -9.57 -5.75 1.01
C VAL A 117 -10.94 -5.22 0.62
N ARG A 118 -11.29 -5.30 -0.67
CA ARG A 118 -12.63 -4.96 -1.12
C ARG A 118 -13.59 -6.03 -0.60
N THR A 119 -14.69 -5.61 0.00
CA THR A 119 -15.77 -6.55 0.32
C THR A 119 -16.57 -6.83 -0.96
N PRO A 120 -16.83 -8.11 -1.29
CA PRO A 120 -17.66 -8.48 -2.44
C PRO A 120 -19.13 -8.07 -2.26
#